data_AF-A0A7C8B5H3-F1
#
_entry.id   AF-A0A7C8B5H3-F1
#
_cell.length_a   1.000
_cell.length_b   1.000
_cell.length_c   1.000
_cell.angle_alpha   90.00
_cell.angle_beta   90.00
_cell.angle_gamma   90.00
#
_symmetry.space_group_name_H-M   'P 1'
#
loop_
_entity.id
_entity.type
_entity.pdbx_description
1 polymer ?
#
loop_
_entity_poly.entity_id
_entity_poly.type
_entity_poly.pdbx_seq_one_letter_code
_entity_poly.pdbx_strand_id
1 'polypeptide(L)' 'MYLHLYFNSEKALEDEKSFNILLGTLQGELESGKKTLEHEKQYAKYFDSKSTPIRGTKVTVRQEAIDEAKKNYGYFALLS' A
#
# COMPACT_ATOMS: atom_id res chain seq x y z
N MET A 1 3.84 14.97 28.66
CA MET A 1 4.08 14.48 27.29
C MET A 1 2.77 14.60 26.54
N TYR A 2 2.70 15.53 25.60
CA TYR A 2 1.49 15.79 24.81
C TYR A 2 1.75 15.37 23.36
N LEU A 3 0.80 14.62 22.79
CA LEU A 3 0.80 14.22 21.39
C LEU A 3 -0.04 15.24 20.60
N HIS A 4 0.60 16.05 19.77
CA HIS A 4 -0.10 16.99 18.91
C HIS A 4 -0.30 16.36 17.53
N LEU A 5 -1.55 16.04 17.18
CA LEU A 5 -1.95 15.55 15.87
C LEU A 5 -2.32 16.72 14.96
N TYR A 6 -1.63 16.82 13.83
CA TYR A 6 -1.90 17.81 12.78
C TYR A 6 -2.37 17.10 11.51
N PHE A 7 -3.33 17.70 10.81
CA PHE A 7 -3.81 17.22 9.51
C PHE A 7 -3.40 18.19 8.41
N ASN A 8 -2.77 17.67 7.36
CA ASN A 8 -2.40 18.43 6.16
C ASN A 8 -3.00 17.76 4.91
N SER A 9 -3.94 18.45 4.27
CA SER A 9 -4.65 17.98 3.07
C SER A 9 -3.74 17.82 1.84
N GLU A 10 -2.74 18.69 1.69
CA GLU A 10 -1.76 18.58 0.58
C GLU A 10 -0.91 17.33 0.75
N LYS A 11 -0.44 17.10 1.98
CA LYS A 11 0.30 15.89 2.32
C LYS A 11 -0.54 14.64 2.12
N ALA A 12 -1.84 14.67 2.46
CA ALA A 12 -2.75 13.56 2.22
C ALA A 12 -2.86 13.20 0.74
N LEU A 13 -2.94 14.22 -0.13
CA LEU A 13 -3.03 14.07 -1.58
C LEU A 13 -1.73 13.51 -2.16
N GLU A 14 -0.57 14.00 -1.69
CA GLU A 14 0.73 13.49 -2.11
C GLU A 14 0.96 12.03 -1.68
N ASP A 15 0.62 11.68 -0.43
CA ASP A 15 0.68 10.30 0.08
C ASP A 15 -0.24 9.40 -0.75
N GLU A 16 -1.47 9.84 -1.07
CA GLU A 16 -2.39 9.07 -1.90
C GLU A 16 -1.83 8.82 -3.30
N LYS A 17 -1.29 9.85 -3.95
CA LYS A 17 -0.74 9.75 -5.30
C LYS A 17 0.47 8.81 -5.33
N SER A 18 1.40 9.00 -4.40
CA SER A 18 2.62 8.18 -4.28
C SER A 18 2.27 6.72 -4.02
N PHE A 19 1.28 6.49 -3.16
CA PHE A 19 0.80 5.16 -2.86
C PHE A 19 0.09 4.49 -4.03
N ASN A 20 -0.71 5.23 -4.81
CA ASN A 20 -1.38 4.70 -5.98
C ASN A 20 -0.35 4.25 -7.05
N ILE A 21 0.69 5.06 -7.27
CA ILE A 21 1.81 4.71 -8.16
C ILE A 21 2.51 3.44 -7.66
N LEU A 22 2.84 3.37 -6.36
CA LEU A 22 3.44 2.19 -5.74
C LEU A 22 2.59 0.94 -5.96
N LEU A 23 1.28 1.00 -5.71
CA LEU A 23 0.37 -0.12 -5.92
C LEU A 23 0.38 -0.59 -7.38
N GLY A 24 0.37 0.33 -8.35
CA GLY A 24 0.46 0.00 -9.76
C GLY A 24 1.76 -0.74 -10.11
N THR A 25 2.89 -0.28 -9.59
CA THR A 25 4.18 -0.96 -9.76
C THR A 25 4.15 -2.37 -9.16
N LEU A 26 3.68 -2.49 -7.92
CA LEU A 26 3.59 -3.78 -7.21
C LEU A 26 2.68 -4.77 -7.94
N GLN A 27 1.54 -4.29 -8.45
CA GLN A 27 0.61 -5.10 -9.22
C GLN A 27 1.27 -5.60 -10.51
N GLY A 28 1.94 -4.71 -11.26
CA GLY A 28 2.65 -5.08 -12.48
C GLY A 28 3.77 -6.11 -12.24
N GLU A 29 4.52 -5.99 -11.15
CA GLU A 29 5.54 -6.97 -10.75
C GLU A 29 4.92 -8.35 -10.45
N LEU A 30 3.80 -8.38 -9.71
CA LEU A 30 3.09 -9.60 -9.37
C LEU A 30 2.45 -10.27 -10.60
N GLU A 31 1.86 -9.48 -11.50
CA GLU A 31 1.26 -9.96 -12.77
C GLU A 31 2.34 -10.45 -13.74
N SER A 32 3.48 -9.76 -13.82
CA SER A 32 4.63 -10.18 -14.63
C SER A 32 5.39 -11.37 -14.02
N GLY A 33 5.06 -11.78 -12.78
CA GLY A 33 5.76 -12.85 -12.06
C GLY A 33 7.16 -12.49 -11.55
N LYS A 34 7.56 -11.22 -11.66
CA LYS A 34 8.85 -10.67 -11.19
C LYS A 34 8.72 -10.11 -9.78
N LYS A 35 8.25 -10.94 -8.86
CA LYS A 35 8.13 -10.57 -7.45
C LYS A 35 9.50 -10.36 -6.82
N THR A 36 9.70 -9.17 -6.26
CA THR A 36 10.96 -8.75 -5.63
C THR A 36 10.89 -8.98 -4.12
N LEU A 37 11.94 -9.53 -3.51
CA LEU A 37 11.99 -9.80 -2.06
C LEU A 37 11.86 -8.52 -1.22
N GLU A 38 12.39 -7.39 -1.71
CA GLU A 38 12.25 -6.08 -1.06
C GLU A 38 10.78 -5.64 -0.93
N HIS A 39 9.95 -6.03 -1.90
CA HIS A 39 8.55 -5.67 -1.99
C HIS A 39 7.63 -6.73 -1.36
N GLU A 40 8.18 -7.84 -0.85
CA GLU A 40 7.43 -8.97 -0.31
C GLU A 40 6.50 -8.57 0.85
N LYS A 41 6.98 -7.68 1.73
CA LYS A 41 6.16 -7.12 2.83
C LYS A 41 4.97 -6.32 2.30
N GLN A 42 5.16 -5.58 1.21
CA GLN A 42 4.11 -4.75 0.61
C GLN A 42 3.12 -5.63 -0.15
N TYR A 43 3.59 -6.66 -0.86
CA TYR A 43 2.72 -7.66 -1.47
C TYR A 43 1.87 -8.32 -0.39
N ALA A 44 2.46 -8.88 0.67
CA ALA A 44 1.72 -9.54 1.74
C ALA A 44 0.72 -8.62 2.47
N LYS A 45 0.98 -7.31 2.50
CA LYS A 45 0.11 -6.32 3.13
C LYS A 45 -1.05 -5.91 2.23
N TYR A 46 -0.79 -5.57 0.97
CA TYR A 46 -1.78 -4.94 0.07
C TYR A 46 -2.35 -5.87 -0.99
N PHE A 47 -1.74 -7.03 -1.21
CA PHE A 47 -2.10 -7.98 -2.26
C PHE A 47 -2.21 -9.41 -1.73
N ASP A 48 -3.17 -10.15 -2.26
CA ASP A 48 -3.28 -11.60 -2.08
C ASP A 48 -2.89 -12.27 -3.39
N SER A 49 -1.66 -12.78 -3.45
CA SER A 49 -1.17 -13.54 -4.61
C SER A 49 -1.43 -15.03 -4.39
N LYS A 50 -2.44 -15.59 -5.06
CA LYS A 50 -2.67 -17.04 -5.09
C LYS A 50 -2.11 -17.62 -6.38
N SER A 51 -1.06 -18.44 -6.24
CA SER A 51 -0.57 -19.24 -7.35
C SER A 51 -1.45 -20.47 -7.51
N THR A 52 -2.21 -20.53 -8.61
CA THR A 52 -3.00 -21.72 -8.94
C THR A 52 -2.32 -22.46 -10.09
N PRO A 53 -2.07 -23.77 -9.96
CA PRO A 53 -1.29 -24.52 -10.95
C PRO A 53 -1.94 -24.57 -12.35
N ILE A 54 -3.25 -24.31 -12.45
CA ILE A 54 -4.01 -24.40 -13.71
C ILE A 54 -4.29 -23.02 -14.33
N ARG A 55 -4.37 -21.95 -13.52
CA ARG A 55 -4.85 -20.62 -13.95
C ARG A 55 -3.80 -19.51 -13.84
N GLY A 56 -2.60 -19.84 -13.40
CA GLY A 56 -1.52 -18.87 -13.17
C GLY A 56 -1.62 -18.18 -11.80
N THR A 57 -0.84 -17.12 -11.64
CA THR A 57 -0.82 -16.28 -10.43
C THR A 57 -1.99 -15.31 -10.48
N LYS A 58 -2.97 -15.48 -9.61
CA LYS A 58 -4.05 -14.51 -9.42
C LYS A 58 -3.64 -13.52 -8.34
N VAL A 59 -3.58 -12.25 -8.71
CA VAL A 59 -3.29 -11.15 -7.80
C VAL A 59 -4.61 -10.47 -7.45
N THR A 60 -4.96 -10.45 -6.17
CA THR A 60 -6.18 -9.78 -5.68
C THR A 60 -5.77 -8.64 -4.77
N VAL A 61 -6.29 -7.44 -5.01
CA VAL A 61 -5.99 -6.27 -4.18
C VAL A 61 -6.77 -6.35 -2.87
N ARG A 62 -6.09 -6.19 -1.73
CA ARG A 62 -6.72 -6.11 -0.40
C ARG A 62 -7.18 -4.68 -0.13
N GLN A 63 -8.37 -4.35 -0.60
CA GLN A 63 -8.92 -3.00 -0.46
C GLN A 63 -9.02 -2.55 1.01
N GLU A 64 -9.31 -3.46 1.95
CA GLU A 64 -9.37 -3.13 3.39
C GLU A 64 -8.04 -2.56 3.92
N ALA A 65 -6.92 -3.17 3.55
CA ALA A 65 -5.59 -2.71 3.96
C ALA A 65 -5.20 -1.36 3.30
N ILE A 66 -5.70 -1.12 2.09
CA ILE A 66 -5.51 0.15 1.39
C ILE A 66 -6.35 1.26 2.06
N ASP A 67 -7.59 0.96 2.39
CA ASP A 67 -8.50 1.91 3.05
C ASP A 67 -7.98 2.30 4.44
N GLU A 68 -7.46 1.34 5.20
CA GLU A 68 -6.80 1.60 6.48
C GLU A 68 -5.53 2.43 6.34
N ALA A 69 -4.71 2.19 5.30
CA ALA A 69 -3.55 3.03 5.02
C ALA A 69 -3.98 4.46 4.67
N LYS A 70 -5.01 4.62 3.83
CA LYS A 70 -5.57 5.92 3.44
C LYS A 70 -6.12 6.72 4.61
N LYS A 71 -6.72 6.06 5.61
CA LYS A 71 -7.21 6.73 6.84
C LYS A 71 -6.13 7.47 7.61
N ASN A 72 -4.87 7.05 7.46
CA ASN A 72 -3.74 7.67 8.13
C ASN A 72 -3.06 8.76 7.28
N TYR A 73 -3.52 9.01 6.05
CA TYR A 73 -2.93 10.03 5.19
C TYR A 73 -3.23 11.44 5.68
N GLY A 74 -2.24 12.32 5.53
CA GLY A 74 -2.32 13.71 5.98
C GLY A 74 -2.11 13.93 7.46
N TYR A 75 -2.16 12.89 8.30
CA TYR A 75 -1.90 13.03 9.73
C TYR A 75 -0.41 12.93 10.03
N PHE A 76 0.10 13.87 10.83
CA PHE A 76 1.43 13.78 11.44
C PHE A 76 1.33 14.18 12.90
N ALA A 77 2.15 13.54 13.74
CA ALA A 77 2.16 13.80 15.17
C ALA A 77 3.50 14.39 15.60
N LEU A 78 3.44 15.43 16.43
CA LEU A 78 4.60 16.01 17.11
C LEU A 78 4.51 15.66 18.60
N LEU A 79 5.60 15.13 19.15
CA LEU A 79 5.73 14.83 20.58
C LEU A 79 6.38 16.03 21.28
N SER A 80 5.77 16.51 22.37
CA SER A 80 6.30 17.60 23.20
C SER A 80 6.23 17.31 24.69
#